data_AF-A0A1E4T317-F1
#
_entry.id   AF-A0A1E4T317-F1
#
_cell.length_a   1.000
_cell.length_b   1.000
_cell.length_c   1.000
_cell.angle_alpha   90.00
_cell.angle_beta   90.00
_cell.angle_gamma   90.00
#
_symmetry.space_group_name_H-M   'P 1'
#
loop_
_entity.id
_entity.type
_entity.pdbx_description
1 polymer ?
#
loop_
_entity_poly.entity_id
_entity_poly.type
_entity_poly.pdbx_seq_one_letter_code
_entity_poly.pdbx_strand_id
1 'polypeptide(L)'
;MHLESYPHLELQPTQSDLDINYCQKLNYPEWGKPLTLEGYLERERINYNHELCNYKRNWNDDSYGVVYWVLRDTTIIDVDDDDNESNIVCACETLLRPSLFIDGSSGSGTLKDCISGCLGSVFTIPKYRSKGYASKMLGALPIALKTHGFVDNLNFLTLYSEIG
;
A
#
# COMPACT_ATOMS: atom_id res chain seq x y z
N MET A 1 9.14 9.26 -11.21
CA MET A 1 8.88 10.61 -10.67
C MET A 1 9.11 10.52 -9.17
N HIS A 2 10.14 11.19 -8.65
CA HIS A 2 10.55 11.06 -7.25
C HIS A 2 9.74 12.03 -6.37
N LEU A 3 9.30 11.59 -5.18
CA LEU A 3 8.61 12.47 -4.22
C LEU A 3 9.48 13.64 -3.76
N GLU A 4 10.80 13.61 -4.01
CA GLU A 4 11.71 14.73 -3.77
C GLU A 4 11.27 16.03 -4.49
N SER A 5 10.52 15.91 -5.59
CA SER A 5 9.93 17.07 -6.29
C SER A 5 8.65 17.61 -5.60
N TYR A 6 8.16 16.93 -4.57
CA TYR A 6 6.92 17.22 -3.84
C TYR A 6 7.14 17.05 -2.33
N PRO A 7 7.90 17.95 -1.68
CA PRO A 7 8.29 17.79 -0.27
C PRO A 7 7.11 17.83 0.72
N HIS A 8 5.92 18.23 0.27
CA HIS A 8 4.68 18.18 1.05
C HIS A 8 3.99 16.82 1.00
N LEU A 9 4.47 15.87 0.17
CA LEU A 9 3.88 14.55 0.03
C LEU A 9 4.71 13.51 0.78
N GLU A 10 4.05 12.83 1.70
CA GLU A 10 4.67 11.81 2.54
C GLU A 10 4.01 10.47 2.30
N LEU A 11 4.75 9.52 1.71
CA LEU A 11 4.32 8.13 1.59
C LEU A 11 4.91 7.33 2.75
N GLN A 12 4.05 6.83 3.63
CA GLN A 12 4.47 6.12 4.83
C GLN A 12 3.73 4.77 4.93
N PRO A 13 4.41 3.73 5.45
CA PRO A 13 3.73 2.52 5.86
C PRO A 13 2.94 2.79 7.15
N THR A 14 1.83 2.10 7.35
CA THR A 14 1.00 2.24 8.56
C THR A 14 0.50 0.88 9.06
N GLN A 15 0.43 0.73 10.37
CA GLN A 15 -0.30 -0.33 11.10
C GLN A 15 -1.39 0.29 11.98
N SER A 16 -1.74 1.56 11.74
CA SER A 16 -2.80 2.24 12.46
C SER A 16 -4.15 1.71 11.98
N ASP A 17 -4.86 1.01 12.86
CA ASP A 17 -6.22 0.55 12.57
C ASP A 17 -7.15 1.75 12.26
N LEU A 18 -6.86 2.94 12.78
CA LEU A 18 -7.61 4.17 12.47
C LEU A 18 -7.43 4.58 11.00
N ASP A 19 -6.18 4.77 10.55
CA ASP A 19 -5.86 5.14 9.15
C ASP A 19 -6.46 4.14 8.15
N ILE A 20 -6.30 2.85 8.45
CA ILE A 20 -6.73 1.77 7.57
C ILE A 20 -8.26 1.72 7.51
N ASN A 21 -8.94 1.77 8.66
CA ASN A 21 -10.40 1.82 8.69
C ASN A 21 -10.94 3.08 8.00
N TYR A 22 -10.28 4.23 8.13
CA TYR A 22 -10.63 5.45 7.42
C TYR A 22 -10.57 5.22 5.90
N CYS A 23 -9.46 4.69 5.38
CA CYS A 23 -9.30 4.40 3.96
C CYS A 23 -10.31 3.37 3.45
N GLN A 24 -10.59 2.32 4.23
CA GLN A 24 -11.56 1.27 3.90
C GLN A 24 -13.01 1.80 3.90
N LYS A 25 -13.39 2.64 4.86
CA LYS A 25 -14.71 3.30 4.85
C LYS A 25 -14.90 4.12 3.58
N LEU A 26 -13.85 4.80 3.12
CA LEU A 26 -13.91 5.63 1.92
C LEU A 26 -13.91 4.83 0.61
N ASN A 27 -13.28 3.65 0.58
CA ASN A 27 -13.26 2.79 -0.61
C ASN A 27 -14.46 1.82 -0.70
N TYR A 28 -15.18 1.60 0.41
CA TYR A 28 -16.39 0.76 0.49
C TYR A 28 -17.41 1.01 -0.64
N PRO A 29 -17.73 2.26 -1.05
CA PRO A 29 -18.69 2.50 -2.13
C PRO A 29 -18.31 1.82 -3.45
N GLU A 30 -17.01 1.62 -3.70
CA GLU A 30 -16.47 1.02 -4.92
C GLU A 30 -16.31 -0.51 -4.79
N TRP A 31 -15.89 -1.02 -3.62
CA TRP A 31 -15.43 -2.42 -3.46
C TRP A 31 -16.17 -3.24 -2.40
N GLY A 32 -17.10 -2.61 -1.67
CA GLY A 32 -17.73 -3.24 -0.52
C GLY A 32 -19.06 -3.90 -0.78
N LYS A 33 -19.72 -3.57 -1.89
CA LYS A 33 -21.02 -4.16 -2.22
C LYS A 33 -20.86 -5.62 -2.69
N PRO A 34 -21.81 -6.52 -2.36
CA PRO A 34 -23.11 -6.27 -1.73
C PRO A 34 -23.12 -6.27 -0.19
N LEU A 35 -21.97 -6.32 0.47
CA LEU A 35 -21.90 -6.34 1.94
C LEU A 35 -22.41 -5.02 2.53
N THR A 36 -22.84 -5.06 3.80
CA THR A 36 -22.95 -3.85 4.60
C THR A 36 -21.57 -3.26 4.86
N LEU A 37 -21.47 -1.97 5.22
CA LEU A 37 -20.18 -1.37 5.59
C LEU A 37 -19.50 -2.15 6.72
N GLU A 38 -20.24 -2.54 7.76
CA GLU A 38 -19.71 -3.36 8.85
C GLU A 38 -19.21 -4.72 8.36
N GLY A 39 -19.97 -5.40 7.50
CA GLY A 39 -19.57 -6.68 6.92
C GLY A 39 -18.33 -6.57 6.03
N TYR A 40 -18.20 -5.46 5.29
CA TYR A 40 -17.00 -5.15 4.52
C TYR A 40 -15.78 -4.94 5.41
N LEU A 41 -15.89 -4.09 6.43
CA LEU A 41 -14.78 -3.83 7.36
C LEU A 41 -14.36 -5.10 8.12
N GLU A 42 -15.32 -5.95 8.49
CA GLU A 42 -15.02 -7.24 9.12
C GLU A 42 -14.32 -8.20 8.16
N ARG A 43 -14.74 -8.26 6.89
CA ARG A 43 -14.06 -9.03 5.85
C ARG A 43 -12.61 -8.57 5.70
N GLU A 44 -12.38 -7.26 5.61
CA GLU A 44 -11.03 -6.71 5.51
C GLU A 44 -10.20 -7.09 6.74
N ARG A 45 -10.74 -6.90 7.94
CA ARG A 45 -10.08 -7.29 9.19
C ARG A 45 -9.68 -8.77 9.18
N ILE A 46 -10.56 -9.66 8.74
CA ILE A 46 -10.26 -11.09 8.63
C ILE A 46 -9.13 -11.34 7.61
N ASN A 47 -9.19 -10.71 6.43
CA ASN A 47 -8.18 -10.83 5.37
C ASN A 47 -6.79 -10.41 5.87
N TYR A 48 -6.67 -9.28 6.55
CA TYR A 48 -5.39 -8.80 7.09
C TYR A 48 -4.83 -9.71 8.18
N ASN A 49 -5.70 -10.30 9.01
CA ASN A 49 -5.27 -11.19 10.11
C ASN A 49 -4.96 -12.62 9.67
N HIS A 50 -5.15 -12.96 8.39
CA HIS A 50 -4.73 -14.26 7.87
C HIS A 50 -3.20 -14.40 7.89
N GLU A 51 -2.69 -15.61 8.18
CA GLU A 51 -1.24 -15.88 8.33
C GLU A 51 -0.42 -15.45 7.11
N LEU A 52 -0.97 -15.64 5.91
CA LEU A 52 -0.35 -15.22 4.64
C LEU A 52 -0.19 -13.70 4.50
N CYS A 53 -1.04 -12.91 5.15
CA CYS A 53 -0.97 -11.46 5.13
C CYS A 53 -0.03 -10.96 6.23
N ASN A 54 0.09 -11.65 7.37
CA ASN A 54 0.98 -11.27 8.47
C ASN A 54 0.94 -9.75 8.77
N TYR A 55 -0.27 -9.17 8.86
CA TYR A 55 -0.44 -7.72 8.99
C TYR A 55 0.23 -7.13 10.25
N LYS A 56 0.20 -7.87 11.36
CA LYS A 56 0.88 -7.51 12.60
C LYS A 56 2.34 -7.99 12.65
N ARG A 57 2.99 -8.07 11.49
CA ARG A 57 4.40 -8.40 11.37
C ARG A 57 5.28 -7.45 12.17
N ASN A 58 6.36 -7.98 12.71
CA ASN A 58 7.46 -7.16 13.17
C ASN A 58 8.26 -6.70 11.95
N TRP A 59 8.24 -5.40 11.67
CA TRP A 59 8.91 -4.83 10.50
C TRP A 59 10.42 -5.09 10.47
N ASN A 60 11.04 -5.34 11.62
CA ASN A 60 12.48 -5.62 11.71
C ASN A 60 12.85 -7.09 11.48
N ASP A 61 11.94 -8.01 11.78
CA ASP A 61 12.25 -9.45 11.81
C ASP A 61 11.59 -10.22 10.65
N ASP A 62 10.41 -9.78 10.22
CA ASP A 62 9.66 -10.45 9.17
C ASP A 62 10.06 -9.90 7.80
N SER A 63 10.33 -10.79 6.84
CA SER A 63 10.70 -10.43 5.46
C SER A 63 9.52 -10.45 4.48
N TYR A 64 8.33 -10.85 4.94
CA TYR A 64 7.13 -11.00 4.10
C TYR A 64 5.85 -10.63 4.86
N GLY A 65 4.76 -10.47 4.12
CA GLY A 65 3.47 -10.00 4.60
C GLY A 65 3.06 -8.68 3.97
N VAL A 66 1.88 -8.21 4.35
CA VAL A 66 1.26 -7.00 3.85
C VAL A 66 1.83 -5.77 4.54
N VAL A 67 2.01 -4.72 3.76
CA VAL A 67 2.34 -3.38 4.23
C VAL A 67 1.27 -2.46 3.67
N TYR A 68 0.54 -1.79 4.55
CA TYR A 68 -0.44 -0.78 4.16
C TYR A 68 0.27 0.56 4.01
N TRP A 69 0.00 1.26 2.92
CA TRP A 69 0.66 2.51 2.56
C TRP A 69 -0.36 3.62 2.44
N VAL A 70 0.00 4.77 2.98
CA VAL A 70 -0.82 5.98 2.99
C VAL A 70 0.04 7.13 2.48
N LEU A 71 -0.48 7.84 1.49
CA LEU A 71 0.09 9.10 1.00
C LEU A 71 -0.64 10.25 1.68
N ARG A 72 0.11 11.07 2.40
CA ARG A 72 -0.36 12.31 3.02
C ARG A 72 0.08 13.53 2.25
N ASP A 73 -0.75 14.56 2.26
CA ASP A 73 -0.40 15.90 1.77
C ASP A 73 -0.39 16.88 2.94
N THR A 74 0.81 17.26 3.40
CA THR A 74 1.02 18.10 4.59
C THR A 74 0.57 19.54 4.40
N THR A 75 0.20 19.95 3.18
CA THR A 75 -0.43 21.25 2.94
C THR A 75 -1.91 21.26 3.29
N ILE A 76 -2.53 20.08 3.46
CA ILE A 76 -3.91 19.94 3.87
C ILE A 76 -3.96 20.09 5.39
N ILE A 77 -4.43 21.25 5.83
CA ILE A 77 -4.75 21.53 7.22
C ILE A 77 -6.26 21.43 7.32
N ASP A 78 -6.75 20.30 7.82
CA ASP A 78 -8.18 20.15 8.08
C ASP A 78 -8.44 20.72 9.47
N VAL A 79 -9.15 21.85 9.51
CA VAL A 79 -9.39 22.66 10.71
C VAL A 79 -10.46 22.07 11.63
N ASP A 80 -11.15 21.02 11.17
CA ASP A 80 -12.31 20.41 11.84
C ASP A 80 -12.08 18.94 12.25
N ASP A 81 -10.93 18.33 11.92
CA ASP A 81 -10.61 16.94 12.29
C ASP A 81 -9.53 16.92 13.39
N ASP A 82 -9.94 16.63 14.63
CA ASP A 82 -9.04 16.45 15.79
C ASP A 82 -8.13 15.20 15.65
N ASP A 83 -8.34 14.36 14.63
CA ASP A 83 -7.81 12.99 14.57
C ASP A 83 -6.62 12.75 13.60
N ASN A 84 -6.00 13.76 12.97
CA ASN A 84 -4.86 13.58 12.02
C ASN A 84 -5.12 12.67 10.80
N GLU A 85 -6.33 12.11 10.64
CA GLU A 85 -6.77 11.24 9.53
C GLU A 85 -6.99 12.03 8.22
N SER A 86 -7.08 13.35 8.33
CA SER A 86 -7.65 14.26 7.34
C SER A 86 -6.77 14.57 6.13
N ASN A 87 -5.45 14.43 6.28
CA ASN A 87 -4.49 14.75 5.23
C ASN A 87 -4.11 13.55 4.35
N ILE A 88 -4.68 12.37 4.60
CA ILE A 88 -4.55 11.21 3.72
C ILE A 88 -5.24 11.53 2.40
N VAL A 89 -4.53 11.39 1.28
CA VAL A 89 -5.06 11.65 -0.06
C VAL A 89 -5.21 10.39 -0.91
N CYS A 90 -4.36 9.39 -0.65
CA CYS A 90 -4.32 8.14 -1.40
C CYS A 90 -3.80 7.02 -0.50
N ALA A 91 -4.22 5.78 -0.76
CA ALA A 91 -3.72 4.60 -0.08
C ALA A 91 -3.51 3.45 -1.06
N CYS A 92 -2.67 2.48 -0.70
CA CYS A 92 -2.53 1.18 -1.34
C CYS A 92 -1.94 0.17 -0.36
N GLU A 93 -1.80 -1.07 -0.78
CA GLU A 93 -1.09 -2.09 -0.01
C GLU A 93 -0.10 -2.86 -0.87
N THR A 94 0.94 -3.38 -0.24
CA THR A 94 1.88 -4.32 -0.87
C THR A 94 1.93 -5.60 -0.06
N LEU A 95 1.59 -6.71 -0.68
CA LEU A 95 1.74 -8.05 -0.11
C LEU A 95 3.08 -8.64 -0.54
N LEU A 96 4.08 -8.60 0.35
CA LEU A 96 5.44 -9.05 0.09
C LEU A 96 5.56 -10.55 0.33
N ARG A 97 6.24 -11.27 -0.57
CA ARG A 97 6.40 -12.73 -0.49
C ARG A 97 7.75 -13.19 -1.03
N PRO A 98 8.32 -14.29 -0.48
CA PRO A 98 9.39 -15.02 -1.13
C PRO A 98 8.95 -15.44 -2.54
N SER A 99 9.84 -15.27 -3.51
CA SER A 99 9.56 -15.49 -4.91
C SER A 99 10.83 -15.86 -5.65
N LEU A 100 10.64 -16.28 -6.90
CA LEU A 100 11.71 -16.62 -7.81
C LEU A 100 11.62 -15.72 -9.04
N PHE A 101 12.76 -15.28 -9.56
CA PHE A 101 12.83 -14.66 -10.87
C PHE A 101 13.95 -15.26 -11.71
N ILE A 102 13.81 -15.18 -13.02
CA ILE A 102 14.83 -15.61 -13.97
C ILE A 102 15.57 -14.37 -14.44
N ASP A 103 16.86 -14.29 -14.12
CA ASP A 103 17.75 -13.25 -14.61
C ASP A 103 18.30 -13.65 -15.99
N GLY A 104 17.83 -12.97 -17.03
CA GLY A 104 18.25 -13.16 -18.41
C GLY A 104 19.42 -12.27 -18.85
N SER A 105 19.95 -11.41 -17.98
CA SER A 105 20.97 -10.41 -18.35
C SER A 105 22.27 -11.02 -18.91
N SER A 106 22.56 -12.26 -18.57
CA SER A 106 23.76 -13.00 -19.02
C SER A 106 23.55 -13.84 -20.29
N GLY A 107 22.36 -13.83 -20.90
CA GLY A 107 22.02 -14.66 -22.07
C GLY A 107 21.69 -16.13 -21.74
N SER A 108 22.10 -16.63 -20.57
CA SER A 108 21.60 -17.86 -19.96
C SER A 108 20.72 -17.52 -18.75
N GLY A 109 19.46 -17.98 -18.75
CA GLY A 109 18.53 -17.72 -17.65
C GLY A 109 19.01 -18.36 -16.34
N THR A 110 19.29 -17.53 -15.33
CA THR A 110 19.65 -18.00 -13.99
C THR A 110 18.48 -17.76 -13.03
N LEU A 111 18.03 -18.81 -12.36
CA LEU A 111 17.01 -18.71 -11.32
C LEU A 111 17.60 -18.06 -10.05
N LYS A 112 16.91 -17.08 -9.49
CA LYS A 112 17.32 -16.37 -8.28
C LYS A 112 16.14 -16.20 -7.31
N ASP A 113 16.43 -16.36 -6.03
CA ASP A 113 15.49 -16.00 -4.96
C ASP A 113 15.36 -14.47 -4.85
N CYS A 114 14.15 -14.01 -4.58
CA CYS A 114 13.86 -12.61 -4.32
C CYS A 114 12.65 -12.44 -3.38
N ILE A 115 12.46 -11.21 -2.90
CA ILE A 115 11.16 -10.77 -2.39
C ILE A 115 10.43 -10.05 -3.52
N SER A 116 9.21 -10.47 -3.81
CA SER A 116 8.31 -9.77 -4.72
C SER A 116 7.13 -9.20 -3.95
N GLY A 117 6.45 -8.23 -4.52
CA GLY A 117 5.21 -7.68 -3.96
C GLY A 117 4.05 -7.78 -4.93
N CYS A 118 2.85 -8.03 -4.38
CA CYS A 118 1.59 -7.77 -5.07
C CYS A 118 1.01 -6.45 -4.54
N LEU A 119 0.79 -5.50 -5.45
CA LEU A 119 0.12 -4.24 -5.17
C LEU A 119 -1.39 -4.47 -5.17
N GLY A 120 -2.08 -3.92 -4.16
CA GLY A 120 -3.52 -3.99 -4.02
C GLY A 120 -4.11 -2.67 -3.52
N SER A 121 -5.43 -2.61 -3.48
CA SER A 121 -6.19 -1.55 -2.80
C SER A 121 -5.79 -0.12 -3.15
N VAL A 122 -5.35 0.12 -4.40
CA VAL A 122 -4.93 1.45 -4.85
C VAL A 122 -6.16 2.37 -4.94
N PHE A 123 -6.26 3.30 -4.00
CA PHE A 123 -7.42 4.16 -3.86
C PHE A 123 -7.01 5.61 -3.64
N THR A 124 -7.47 6.51 -4.51
CA THR A 124 -7.44 7.96 -4.25
C THR A 124 -8.81 8.41 -3.80
N ILE A 125 -8.87 9.07 -2.64
CA ILE A 125 -10.12 9.60 -2.08
C ILE A 125 -10.80 10.51 -3.11
N PRO A 126 -12.12 10.41 -3.32
CA PRO A 126 -12.82 11.12 -4.40
C PRO A 126 -12.49 12.62 -4.50
N LYS A 127 -12.44 13.35 -3.37
CA LYS A 127 -12.12 14.79 -3.34
C LYS A 127 -10.69 15.15 -3.81
N TYR A 128 -9.79 14.17 -3.89
CA TYR A 128 -8.39 14.32 -4.29
C TYR A 128 -8.05 13.66 -5.64
N ARG A 129 -9.04 13.07 -6.33
CA ARG A 129 -8.83 12.47 -7.67
C ARG A 129 -8.43 13.53 -8.71
N SER A 130 -7.84 13.07 -9.81
CA SER A 130 -7.36 13.92 -10.94
C SER A 130 -6.24 14.92 -10.60
N LYS A 131 -5.62 14.82 -9.41
CA LYS A 131 -4.45 15.61 -8.99
C LYS A 131 -3.11 14.85 -9.13
N GLY A 132 -3.16 13.63 -9.67
CA GLY A 132 -1.99 12.77 -9.90
C GLY A 132 -1.42 12.09 -8.64
N TYR A 133 -2.14 12.09 -7.51
CA TYR A 133 -1.65 11.44 -6.27
C TYR A 133 -1.38 9.95 -6.43
N ALA A 134 -2.27 9.19 -7.08
CA ALA A 134 -2.02 7.77 -7.36
C ALA A 134 -0.70 7.55 -8.13
N SER A 135 -0.46 8.31 -9.20
CA SER A 135 0.77 8.21 -9.99
C SER A 135 2.02 8.56 -9.17
N LYS A 136 1.94 9.59 -8.31
CA LYS A 136 3.03 9.97 -7.41
C LYS A 136 3.30 8.90 -6.36
N MET A 137 2.25 8.36 -5.73
CA MET A 137 2.34 7.27 -4.74
C MET A 137 3.00 6.03 -5.36
N LEU A 138 2.48 5.55 -6.49
CA LEU A 138 3.01 4.35 -7.14
C LEU A 138 4.42 4.56 -7.69
N GLY A 139 4.75 5.77 -8.15
CA GLY A 139 6.10 6.12 -8.58
C GLY A 139 7.12 6.15 -7.44
N ALA A 140 6.67 6.38 -6.21
CA ALA A 140 7.50 6.45 -5.02
C ALA A 140 7.63 5.14 -4.26
N LEU A 141 6.65 4.25 -4.42
CA LEU A 141 6.50 3.02 -3.65
C LEU A 141 7.74 2.10 -3.68
N PRO A 142 8.44 1.87 -4.82
CA PRO A 142 9.66 1.05 -4.82
C PRO A 142 10.77 1.62 -3.93
N ILE A 143 10.89 2.95 -3.89
CA ILE A 143 11.88 3.64 -3.06
C ILE A 143 11.46 3.56 -1.60
N ALA A 144 10.18 3.81 -1.30
CA ALA A 144 9.65 3.72 0.06
C ALA A 144 9.83 2.31 0.66
N LEU A 145 9.55 1.26 -0.11
CA LEU A 145 9.79 -0.13 0.29
C LEU A 145 11.24 -0.37 0.72
N LYS A 146 12.21 0.18 -0.03
CA LYS A 146 13.63 0.08 0.30
C LYS A 146 14.01 0.94 1.50
N THR A 147 13.56 2.19 1.54
CA THR A 147 13.88 3.14 2.63
C THR A 147 13.39 2.64 3.99
N HIS A 148 12.23 1.97 4.03
CA HIS A 148 11.68 1.37 5.24
C HIS A 148 12.20 -0.04 5.53
N GLY A 149 13.18 -0.54 4.76
CA GLY A 149 13.83 -1.83 5.03
C GLY A 149 12.97 -3.06 4.72
N PHE A 150 11.86 -2.92 4.01
CA PHE A 150 11.00 -4.06 3.69
C PHE A 150 11.60 -4.97 2.60
N VAL A 151 12.47 -4.42 1.76
CA VAL A 151 13.18 -5.13 0.69
C VAL A 151 14.55 -4.50 0.46
N ASP A 152 15.60 -5.33 0.39
CA ASP A 152 16.94 -4.86 -0.01
C ASP A 152 16.99 -4.62 -1.53
N ASN A 153 16.42 -5.56 -2.29
CA ASN A 153 16.27 -5.50 -3.73
C ASN A 153 14.86 -5.95 -4.11
N LEU A 154 14.07 -5.03 -4.66
CA LEU A 154 12.77 -5.33 -5.22
C LEU A 154 12.92 -5.64 -6.71
N ASN A 155 12.80 -6.91 -7.08
CA ASN A 155 12.98 -7.32 -8.47
C ASN A 155 11.75 -6.99 -9.32
N PHE A 156 10.56 -7.23 -8.78
CA PHE A 156 9.31 -6.91 -9.47
C PHE A 156 8.17 -6.68 -8.47
N LEU A 157 7.24 -5.83 -8.90
CA LEU A 157 5.91 -5.69 -8.30
C LEU A 157 4.90 -6.11 -9.35
N THR A 158 3.93 -6.92 -8.92
CA THR A 158 2.75 -7.20 -9.73
C THR A 158 1.61 -6.34 -9.23
N LEU A 159 0.82 -5.78 -10.12
CA LEU A 159 -0.50 -5.27 -9.79
C LEU A 159 -1.51 -6.28 -10.32
N TYR A 160 -2.26 -6.89 -9.43
CA TYR A 160 -3.36 -7.76 -9.80
C TYR A 160 -4.66 -7.06 -9.41
N SER A 161 -5.53 -6.84 -10.39
CA SER A 161 -6.86 -6.26 -10.17
C SER A 161 -7.87 -7.35 -10.49
N GLU A 162 -8.37 -8.04 -9.46
CA GLU A 162 -9.66 -8.69 -9.58
C GLU A 162 -10.72 -7.60 -9.37
N ILE A 163 -11.56 -7.39 -10.39
CA ILE A 163 -12.85 -6.77 -10.14
C ILE A 163 -13.75 -7.93 -9.73
N GLY A 164 -13.88 -8.14 -8.42
CA GLY A 164 -14.84 -9.08 -7.85
C GLY A 164 -16.27 -8.63 -8.08
#